data_AF-A0A7X5AN09-F1
#
_entry.id   AF-A0A7X5AN09-F1
#
_cell.length_a   1.000
_cell.length_b   1.000
_cell.length_c   1.000
_cell.angle_alpha   90.00
_cell.angle_beta   90.00
_cell.angle_gamma   90.00
#
_symmetry.space_group_name_H-M   'P 1'
#
loop_
_entity.id
_entity.type
_entity.pdbx_description
1 polymer ?
#
loop_
_entity_poly.entity_id
_entity_poly.type
_entity_poly.pdbx_seq_one_letter_code
_entity_poly.pdbx_strand_id
1 'polypeptide(L)'
;MSAALPASHRPLASPARRRFLAGLGGMALAAGLGLRIPAVDANLDPARLRQSMQRLYGQSGVAVLEEWFTLLDRLADADLQSQLKGVNDFFNRRVRWVDDDKNWGPVDHWATPLETLGQGKGDCEDYSIAKYVTLKQLGVPGNQLRMIYVKARIGRSSITQAHMVLGWYETPSAQPLVLDNLVPSITPAEQRTDLDPVFSFNSQGLWAGGSSQSRADPLARLSRWRGVIDRMRDQGFI
;
A
#
# COMPACT_ATOMS: atom_id res chain seq x y z
N MET A 1 -38.38 62.98 58.79
CA MET A 1 -38.77 61.75 59.52
C MET A 1 -38.69 60.57 58.55
N SER A 2 -37.60 59.82 58.57
CA SER A 2 -37.58 58.37 58.75
C SER A 2 -36.13 57.93 58.67
N ALA A 3 -35.68 57.30 59.75
CA ALA A 3 -34.32 56.83 59.98
C ALA A 3 -34.19 55.37 59.54
N ALA A 4 -32.99 54.94 59.17
CA ALA A 4 -32.38 53.70 59.66
C ALA A 4 -30.93 53.55 59.17
N LEU A 5 -30.08 53.18 60.11
CA LEU A 5 -28.62 53.03 60.05
C LEU A 5 -28.19 51.65 59.47
N PRO A 6 -26.87 51.40 59.27
CA PRO A 6 -26.33 50.45 58.30
C PRO A 6 -26.04 49.07 58.89
N ALA A 7 -25.76 48.09 58.03
CA ALA A 7 -25.13 46.84 58.41
C ALA A 7 -23.92 46.54 57.51
N SER A 8 -22.76 46.58 58.14
CA SER A 8 -21.47 46.12 57.67
C SER A 8 -21.43 44.60 57.46
N HIS A 9 -20.93 44.13 56.32
CA HIS A 9 -20.28 42.82 56.25
C HIS A 9 -19.00 42.87 55.40
N ARG A 10 -17.97 42.25 55.97
CA ARG A 10 -16.57 42.19 55.57
C ARG A 10 -16.35 41.52 54.21
N PRO A 11 -15.22 41.79 53.55
CA PRO A 11 -14.91 41.31 52.21
C PRO A 11 -14.45 39.85 52.26
N LEU A 12 -14.92 39.04 51.31
CA LEU A 12 -14.28 37.76 51.00
C LEU A 12 -13.18 38.02 49.97
N ALA A 13 -11.95 38.00 50.47
CA ALA A 13 -10.75 37.94 49.68
C ALA A 13 -10.79 36.72 48.74
N SER A 14 -10.55 36.94 47.45
CA SER A 14 -10.14 35.87 46.55
C SER A 14 -8.65 36.03 46.24
N PRO A 15 -7.80 35.12 46.72
CA PRO A 15 -6.51 34.88 46.11
C PRO A 15 -6.51 33.46 45.55
N ALA A 16 -6.20 33.33 44.27
CA ALA A 16 -5.05 32.55 43.83
C ALA A 16 -5.14 32.28 42.33
N ARG A 17 -4.28 32.98 41.59
CA ARG A 17 -3.67 32.49 40.35
C ARG A 17 -3.14 31.07 40.61
N ARG A 18 -3.79 30.05 40.03
CA ARG A 18 -3.18 28.73 39.93
C ARG A 18 -2.20 28.75 38.77
N ARG A 19 -0.92 28.92 39.13
CA ARG A 19 0.25 28.56 38.34
C ARG A 19 0.12 27.07 37.98
N PHE A 20 -0.04 26.74 36.70
CA PHE A 20 0.20 25.38 36.24
C PHE A 20 1.71 25.20 36.15
N LEU A 21 2.25 24.49 37.14
CA LEU A 21 3.64 24.08 37.18
C LEU A 21 3.89 23.05 36.07
N ALA A 22 5.00 23.24 35.37
CA ALA A 22 5.61 22.26 34.50
C ALA A 22 5.87 20.96 35.27
N GLY A 23 5.16 19.90 34.89
CA GLY A 23 5.48 18.54 35.28
C GLY A 23 6.42 17.94 34.23
N LEU A 24 7.72 17.91 34.54
CA LEU A 24 8.64 16.92 33.98
C LEU A 24 8.16 15.55 34.47
N GLY A 25 7.71 14.69 33.57
CA GLY A 25 7.29 13.34 33.92
C GLY A 25 7.01 12.49 32.69
N GLY A 26 7.92 11.56 32.41
CA GLY A 26 7.64 10.42 31.53
C GLY A 26 8.14 10.56 30.10
N MET A 27 9.46 10.52 29.92
CA MET A 27 10.05 9.99 28.69
C MET A 27 9.65 8.51 28.60
N ALA A 28 8.50 8.22 27.98
CA ALA A 28 8.12 6.86 27.68
C ALA A 28 9.03 6.36 26.54
N LEU A 29 10.13 5.73 26.95
CA LEU A 29 10.86 4.75 26.15
C LEU A 29 9.83 3.74 25.64
N ALA A 30 9.42 3.88 24.38
CA ALA A 30 8.79 2.80 23.64
C ALA A 30 9.88 1.74 23.38
N ALA A 31 10.16 0.95 24.42
CA ALA A 31 10.90 -0.30 24.30
C ALA A 31 10.14 -1.19 23.32
N GLY A 32 10.89 -1.71 22.35
CA GLY A 32 10.34 -2.35 21.17
C GLY A 32 9.46 -3.55 21.47
N LEU A 33 8.22 -3.48 21.03
CA LEU A 33 7.63 -4.62 20.33
C LEU A 33 8.04 -4.50 18.87
N GLY A 34 9.31 -4.84 18.62
CA GLY A 34 9.88 -4.99 17.29
C GLY A 34 9.26 -6.20 16.60
N LEU A 35 7.97 -6.11 16.24
CA LEU A 35 7.40 -6.92 15.19
C LEU A 35 8.01 -6.42 13.88
N ARG A 36 9.25 -6.86 13.62
CA ARG A 36 9.87 -6.76 12.31
C ARG A 36 8.98 -7.58 11.38
N ILE A 37 8.16 -6.91 10.58
CA ILE A 37 7.61 -7.54 9.37
C ILE A 37 8.85 -7.96 8.58
N PRO A 38 9.07 -9.26 8.31
CA PRO A 38 10.22 -9.67 7.54
C PRO A 38 10.16 -8.94 6.21
N ALA A 39 11.20 -8.16 5.91
CA ALA A 39 11.38 -7.69 4.55
C ALA A 39 11.52 -8.97 3.71
N VAL A 40 10.66 -9.14 2.70
CA VAL A 40 10.96 -10.09 1.63
C VAL A 40 12.23 -9.54 0.99
N ASP A 41 13.36 -10.16 1.27
CA ASP A 41 14.60 -9.84 0.58
C ASP A 41 14.40 -10.24 -0.90
N ALA A 42 15.12 -9.61 -1.82
CA ALA A 42 14.92 -9.81 -3.25
C ALA A 42 15.52 -11.14 -3.73
N ASN A 43 15.16 -12.26 -3.10
CA ASN A 43 15.58 -13.58 -3.50
C ASN A 43 14.37 -14.42 -3.86
N LEU A 44 14.47 -15.06 -5.03
CA LEU A 44 13.52 -16.05 -5.51
C LEU A 44 14.20 -17.41 -5.47
N ASP A 45 13.44 -18.46 -5.19
CA ASP A 45 13.81 -19.85 -5.48
C ASP A 45 13.12 -20.25 -6.80
N PRO A 46 13.81 -20.19 -7.96
CA PRO A 46 13.18 -20.46 -9.24
C PRO A 46 12.66 -21.90 -9.36
N ALA A 47 13.28 -22.87 -8.69
CA ALA A 47 12.83 -24.25 -8.72
C ALA A 47 11.52 -24.41 -7.94
N ARG A 48 11.42 -23.80 -6.77
CA ARG A 48 10.20 -23.82 -5.95
C ARG A 48 9.05 -23.02 -6.58
N LEU A 49 9.35 -21.89 -7.22
CA LEU A 49 8.36 -21.15 -8.00
C LEU A 49 7.79 -21.99 -9.15
N ARG A 50 8.65 -22.68 -9.92
CA ARG A 50 8.23 -23.61 -10.98
C ARG A 50 7.37 -24.75 -10.45
N GLN A 51 7.78 -25.37 -9.34
CA GLN A 51 7.01 -26.43 -8.71
C GLN A 51 5.63 -25.93 -8.26
N SER A 52 5.57 -24.76 -7.64
CA SER A 52 4.31 -24.14 -7.19
C SER A 52 3.40 -23.82 -8.37
N MET A 53 3.96 -23.23 -9.44
CA MET A 53 3.21 -22.89 -10.64
C MET A 53 2.67 -24.14 -11.36
N GLN A 54 3.50 -25.17 -11.50
CA GLN A 54 3.10 -26.45 -12.07
C GLN A 54 1.97 -27.11 -11.28
N ARG A 55 2.06 -27.08 -9.94
CA ARG A 55 1.05 -27.68 -9.06
C ARG A 55 -0.30 -26.95 -9.15
N LEU A 56 -0.28 -25.62 -9.21
CA LEU A 56 -1.50 -24.80 -9.16
C LEU A 56 -2.14 -24.59 -10.54
N TYR A 57 -1.33 -24.45 -11.59
CA TYR A 57 -1.77 -23.99 -12.90
C TYR A 57 -1.27 -24.86 -14.07
N GLY A 58 -0.57 -25.96 -13.79
CA GLY A 58 -0.05 -26.88 -14.80
C GLY A 58 1.05 -26.27 -15.68
N GLN A 59 1.30 -26.92 -16.82
CA GLN A 59 2.36 -26.54 -17.74
C GLN A 59 2.15 -25.16 -18.38
N SER A 60 0.88 -24.79 -18.63
CA SER A 60 0.55 -23.45 -19.12
C SER A 60 0.94 -22.38 -18.11
N GLY A 61 0.73 -22.63 -16.81
CA GLY A 61 1.21 -21.78 -15.73
C GLY A 61 2.73 -21.62 -15.74
N VAL A 62 3.46 -22.73 -15.85
CA VAL A 62 4.94 -22.70 -15.90
C VAL A 62 5.43 -21.87 -17.08
N ALA A 63 4.81 -21.98 -18.25
CA ALA A 63 5.17 -21.15 -19.40
C ALA A 63 5.04 -19.64 -19.10
N VAL A 64 3.97 -19.24 -18.37
CA VAL A 64 3.81 -17.84 -17.92
C VAL A 64 4.92 -17.41 -16.96
N LEU A 65 5.30 -18.30 -16.05
CA LEU A 65 6.38 -18.04 -15.11
C LEU A 65 7.71 -17.82 -15.84
N GLU A 66 8.01 -18.60 -16.89
CA GLU A 66 9.22 -18.38 -17.69
C GLU A 66 9.19 -17.03 -18.46
N GLU A 67 8.02 -16.58 -18.92
CA GLU A 67 7.87 -15.23 -19.50
C GLU A 67 8.22 -14.15 -18.46
N TRP A 68 7.81 -14.34 -17.20
CA TRP A 68 8.12 -13.42 -16.11
C TRP A 68 9.61 -13.48 -15.72
N PHE A 69 10.25 -14.65 -15.71
CA PHE A 69 11.71 -14.73 -15.52
C PHE A 69 12.47 -14.05 -16.66
N THR A 70 12.03 -14.23 -17.90
CA THR A 70 12.61 -13.53 -19.06
C THR A 70 12.49 -12.00 -18.92
N LEU A 71 11.38 -11.50 -18.36
CA LEU A 71 11.22 -10.08 -18.04
C LEU A 71 12.26 -9.62 -17.01
N LEU A 72 12.43 -10.39 -15.92
CA LEU A 72 13.39 -10.07 -14.87
C LEU A 72 14.81 -10.01 -15.42
N ASP A 73 15.22 -11.03 -16.17
CA ASP A 73 16.56 -11.11 -16.77
C ASP A 73 16.82 -9.92 -17.71
N ARG A 74 15.83 -9.57 -18.55
CA ARG A 74 15.94 -8.45 -19.48
C ARG A 74 16.04 -7.08 -18.78
N LEU A 75 15.41 -6.93 -17.62
CA LEU A 75 15.33 -5.64 -16.91
C LEU A 75 16.37 -5.50 -15.78
N ALA A 76 17.10 -6.57 -15.44
CA ALA A 76 18.06 -6.57 -14.34
C ALA A 76 19.09 -5.44 -14.44
N ASP A 77 19.63 -5.20 -15.63
CA ASP A 77 20.64 -4.16 -15.89
C ASP A 77 20.06 -2.89 -16.55
N ALA A 78 18.73 -2.80 -16.67
CA ALA A 78 18.07 -1.65 -17.28
C ALA A 78 18.05 -0.45 -16.33
N ASP A 79 18.00 0.76 -16.88
CA ASP A 79 17.77 1.96 -16.07
C ASP A 79 16.39 1.93 -15.40
N LEU A 80 16.23 2.69 -14.31
CA LEU A 80 15.02 2.67 -13.51
C LEU A 80 13.75 3.00 -14.31
N GLN A 81 13.79 3.93 -15.27
CA GLN A 81 12.61 4.26 -16.07
C GLN A 81 12.20 3.08 -16.95
N SER A 82 13.18 2.40 -17.54
CA SER A 82 12.98 1.16 -18.30
C SER A 82 12.43 0.03 -17.43
N GLN A 83 12.90 -0.12 -16.18
CA GLN A 83 12.35 -1.08 -15.22
C GLN A 83 10.89 -0.78 -14.88
N LEU A 84 10.58 0.45 -14.45
CA LEU A 84 9.22 0.88 -14.11
C LEU A 84 8.25 0.65 -15.28
N LYS A 85 8.64 1.09 -16.48
CA LYS A 85 7.83 0.92 -17.69
C LYS A 85 7.67 -0.55 -18.07
N GLY A 86 8.77 -1.31 -18.11
CA GLY A 86 8.76 -2.72 -18.52
C GLY A 86 7.88 -3.58 -17.61
N VAL A 87 7.94 -3.36 -16.30
CA VAL A 87 7.10 -4.04 -15.31
C VAL A 87 5.63 -3.62 -15.47
N ASN A 88 5.35 -2.31 -15.55
CA ASN A 88 3.98 -1.81 -15.69
C ASN A 88 3.29 -2.38 -16.94
N ASP A 89 4.00 -2.33 -18.07
CA ASP A 89 3.56 -2.82 -19.36
C ASP A 89 3.33 -4.33 -19.39
N PHE A 90 4.20 -5.11 -18.73
CA PHE A 90 4.07 -6.57 -18.69
C PHE A 90 2.78 -6.99 -18.01
N PHE A 91 2.52 -6.52 -16.79
CA PHE A 91 1.30 -6.89 -16.06
C PHE A 91 0.04 -6.33 -16.72
N ASN A 92 0.08 -5.10 -17.23
CA ASN A 92 -1.06 -4.49 -17.93
C ASN A 92 -1.45 -5.24 -19.21
N ARG A 93 -0.52 -5.97 -19.84
CA ARG A 93 -0.83 -6.83 -20.99
C ARG A 93 -1.20 -8.26 -20.59
N ARG A 94 -0.55 -8.78 -19.56
CA ARG A 94 -0.61 -10.21 -19.22
C ARG A 94 -1.84 -10.59 -18.40
N VAL A 95 -2.37 -9.62 -17.66
CA VAL A 95 -3.49 -9.80 -16.75
C VAL A 95 -4.71 -9.12 -17.37
N ARG A 96 -5.86 -9.80 -17.32
CA ARG A 96 -7.15 -9.21 -17.67
C ARG A 96 -7.82 -8.71 -16.41
N TRP A 97 -8.24 -7.45 -16.39
CA TRP A 97 -8.98 -6.92 -15.25
C TRP A 97 -10.33 -7.64 -15.08
N VAL A 98 -10.59 -8.15 -13.87
CA VAL A 98 -11.83 -8.82 -13.47
C VAL A 98 -12.06 -8.56 -11.98
N ASP A 99 -13.27 -8.13 -11.59
CA ASP A 99 -13.64 -7.99 -10.17
C ASP A 99 -13.51 -9.31 -9.39
N ASP A 100 -13.12 -9.22 -8.12
CA ASP A 100 -12.93 -10.38 -7.22
C ASP A 100 -14.13 -11.32 -7.12
N ASP A 101 -15.35 -10.77 -7.02
CA ASP A 101 -16.59 -11.58 -6.98
C ASP A 101 -16.71 -12.56 -8.15
N LYS A 102 -16.11 -12.21 -9.30
CA LYS A 102 -16.10 -13.01 -10.52
C LYS A 102 -14.82 -13.84 -10.69
N ASN A 103 -13.79 -13.58 -9.89
CA ASN A 103 -12.48 -14.21 -10.02
C ASN A 103 -12.19 -15.24 -8.91
N TRP A 104 -12.37 -14.85 -7.65
CA TRP A 104 -12.07 -15.66 -6.46
C TRP A 104 -13.32 -15.99 -5.61
N GLY A 105 -14.44 -15.33 -5.89
CA GLY A 105 -15.69 -15.44 -5.11
C GLY A 105 -15.89 -14.25 -4.18
N PRO A 106 -16.88 -14.27 -3.26
CA PRO A 106 -17.31 -13.10 -2.49
C PRO A 106 -16.31 -12.63 -1.41
N VAL A 107 -15.18 -13.31 -1.27
CA VAL A 107 -14.11 -12.93 -0.36
C VAL A 107 -13.09 -12.16 -1.17
N ASP A 108 -12.98 -10.86 -0.92
CA ASP A 108 -11.90 -10.01 -1.43
C ASP A 108 -10.57 -10.76 -1.15
N HIS A 109 -9.83 -11.12 -2.20
CA HIS A 109 -8.68 -12.03 -2.16
C HIS A 109 -7.52 -11.36 -2.88
N TRP A 110 -6.55 -10.88 -2.12
CA TRP A 110 -5.37 -10.27 -2.69
C TRP A 110 -4.45 -11.36 -3.20
N ALA A 111 -4.19 -11.40 -4.49
CA ALA A 111 -3.40 -12.44 -5.14
C ALA A 111 -1.88 -12.22 -4.97
N THR A 112 -1.13 -13.32 -4.90
CA THR A 112 0.33 -13.28 -5.08
C THR A 112 0.68 -13.09 -6.56
N PRO A 113 1.93 -12.69 -6.92
CA PRO A 113 2.31 -12.57 -8.33
C PRO A 113 2.13 -13.88 -9.13
N LEU A 114 2.37 -15.04 -8.50
CA LEU A 114 2.11 -16.34 -9.12
C LEU A 114 0.62 -16.58 -9.33
N GLU A 115 -0.22 -16.20 -8.38
CA GLU A 115 -1.67 -16.34 -8.49
C GLU A 115 -2.22 -15.46 -9.62
N THR A 116 -1.80 -14.18 -9.66
CA THR A 116 -2.17 -13.23 -10.72
C THR A 116 -1.75 -13.72 -12.10
N LEU A 117 -0.50 -14.19 -12.25
CA LEU A 117 0.03 -14.69 -13.52
C LEU A 117 -0.62 -16.01 -13.94
N GLY A 118 -0.82 -16.93 -12.98
CA GLY A 118 -1.38 -18.25 -13.22
C GLY A 118 -2.84 -18.20 -13.67
N GLN A 119 -3.62 -17.30 -13.07
CA GLN A 119 -4.99 -17.05 -13.53
C GLN A 119 -5.07 -16.17 -14.78
N GLY A 120 -4.08 -15.29 -14.99
CA GLY A 120 -4.14 -14.25 -16.02
C GLY A 120 -5.27 -13.25 -15.79
N LYS A 121 -5.75 -13.14 -14.55
CA LYS A 121 -6.85 -12.28 -14.12
C LYS A 121 -6.54 -11.72 -12.74
N GLY A 122 -7.08 -10.55 -12.45
CA GLY A 122 -6.99 -9.90 -11.15
C GLY A 122 -7.65 -8.52 -11.18
N ASP A 123 -7.87 -7.95 -10.02
CA ASP A 123 -8.38 -6.59 -9.85
C ASP A 123 -7.23 -5.63 -9.47
N CYS A 124 -7.52 -4.41 -8.98
CA CYS A 124 -6.52 -3.35 -8.92
C CYS A 124 -5.32 -3.61 -7.97
N GLU A 125 -5.57 -4.29 -6.85
CA GLU A 125 -4.53 -4.67 -5.89
C GLU A 125 -3.58 -5.72 -6.47
N ASP A 126 -4.09 -6.67 -7.24
CA ASP A 126 -3.31 -7.77 -7.80
C ASP A 126 -2.22 -7.23 -8.73
N TYR A 127 -2.57 -6.24 -9.57
CA TYR A 127 -1.59 -5.55 -10.42
C TYR A 127 -0.58 -4.79 -9.56
N SER A 128 -1.03 -4.08 -8.53
CA SER A 128 -0.17 -3.26 -7.68
C SER A 128 0.83 -4.12 -6.89
N ILE A 129 0.37 -5.25 -6.36
CA ILE A 129 1.18 -6.25 -5.65
C ILE A 129 2.20 -6.87 -6.61
N ALA A 130 1.75 -7.34 -7.78
CA ALA A 130 2.65 -8.01 -8.72
C ALA A 130 3.75 -7.08 -9.25
N LYS A 131 3.40 -5.81 -9.53
CA LYS A 131 4.37 -4.76 -9.89
C LYS A 131 5.33 -4.45 -8.73
N TYR A 132 4.82 -4.32 -7.50
CA TYR A 132 5.62 -4.05 -6.29
C TYR A 132 6.68 -5.13 -6.08
N VAL A 133 6.27 -6.40 -6.11
CA VAL A 133 7.18 -7.54 -5.89
C VAL A 133 8.21 -7.63 -7.00
N THR A 134 7.79 -7.44 -8.25
CA THR A 134 8.71 -7.51 -9.41
C THR A 134 9.76 -6.39 -9.38
N LEU A 135 9.36 -5.14 -9.05
CA LEU A 135 10.32 -4.04 -8.94
C LEU A 135 11.29 -4.22 -7.78
N LYS A 136 10.82 -4.77 -6.65
CA LYS A 136 11.71 -5.17 -5.57
C LYS A 136 12.73 -6.22 -6.02
N GLN A 137 12.30 -7.19 -6.83
CA GLN A 137 13.21 -8.22 -7.37
C GLN A 137 14.26 -7.62 -8.32
N LEU A 138 13.92 -6.55 -9.02
CA LEU A 138 14.83 -5.76 -9.86
C LEU A 138 15.72 -4.79 -9.07
N GLY A 139 15.70 -4.85 -7.74
CA GLY A 139 16.56 -4.05 -6.87
C GLY A 139 16.01 -2.68 -6.50
N VAL A 140 14.77 -2.34 -6.88
CA VAL A 140 14.16 -1.06 -6.47
C VAL A 140 13.92 -1.08 -4.95
N PRO A 141 14.47 -0.10 -4.20
CA PRO A 141 14.33 -0.06 -2.75
C PRO A 141 12.87 -0.06 -2.29
N GLY A 142 12.52 -0.94 -1.35
CA GLY A 142 11.14 -1.07 -0.87
C GLY A 142 10.59 0.21 -0.20
N ASN A 143 11.46 1.08 0.34
CA ASN A 143 11.08 2.37 0.91
C ASN A 143 10.72 3.43 -0.15
N GLN A 144 11.06 3.19 -1.42
CA GLN A 144 10.65 3.99 -2.58
C GLN A 144 9.34 3.49 -3.20
N LEU A 145 8.82 2.34 -2.78
CA LEU A 145 7.60 1.76 -3.33
C LEU A 145 6.49 1.75 -2.29
N ARG A 146 5.30 2.25 -2.67
CA ARG A 146 4.10 2.18 -1.83
C ARG A 146 2.88 1.83 -2.67
N MET A 147 2.09 0.87 -2.20
CA MET A 147 0.73 0.67 -2.69
C MET A 147 -0.14 1.81 -2.16
N ILE A 148 -0.88 2.48 -3.04
CA ILE A 148 -1.69 3.65 -2.72
C ILE A 148 -3.14 3.30 -2.99
N TYR A 149 -3.96 3.37 -1.94
CA TYR A 149 -5.40 3.23 -2.05
C TYR A 149 -6.02 4.59 -2.34
N VAL A 150 -6.83 4.65 -3.39
CA VAL A 150 -7.37 5.90 -3.93
C VAL A 150 -8.86 5.75 -4.22
N LYS A 151 -9.56 6.88 -4.31
CA LYS A 151 -10.86 6.97 -4.97
C LYS A 151 -10.60 7.42 -6.42
N ALA A 152 -10.80 6.51 -7.37
CA ALA A 152 -10.59 6.79 -8.79
C ALA A 152 -11.89 7.27 -9.44
N ARG A 153 -11.82 8.37 -10.20
CA ARG A 153 -12.89 8.84 -11.09
C ARG A 153 -12.76 8.14 -12.44
N ILE A 154 -13.76 7.36 -12.82
CA ILE A 154 -13.70 6.58 -14.06
C ILE A 154 -14.20 7.42 -15.24
N GLY A 155 -13.32 7.64 -16.22
CA GLY A 155 -13.63 8.45 -17.40
C GLY A 155 -13.96 9.90 -17.03
N ARG A 156 -15.05 10.44 -17.60
CA ARG A 156 -15.55 11.79 -17.26
C ARG A 156 -16.67 11.76 -16.21
N SER A 157 -16.81 10.65 -15.49
CA SER A 157 -17.88 10.46 -14.51
C SER A 157 -17.60 11.20 -13.19
N SER A 158 -18.66 11.60 -12.51
CA SER A 158 -18.61 12.03 -11.10
C SER A 158 -18.60 10.86 -10.11
N ILE A 159 -18.73 9.62 -10.61
CA ILE A 159 -18.69 8.40 -9.79
C ILE A 159 -17.24 8.07 -9.48
N THR A 160 -16.94 7.98 -8.18
CA THR A 160 -15.66 7.48 -7.68
C THR A 160 -15.78 6.01 -7.27
N GLN A 161 -14.77 5.22 -7.62
CA GLN A 161 -14.66 3.81 -7.21
C GLN A 161 -13.38 3.60 -6.39
N ALA A 162 -13.41 2.62 -5.50
CA ALA A 162 -12.21 2.16 -4.82
C ALA A 162 -11.21 1.63 -5.84
N HIS A 163 -9.95 2.02 -5.73
CA HIS A 163 -8.89 1.60 -6.64
C HIS A 163 -7.54 1.52 -5.91
N MET A 164 -6.61 0.77 -6.47
CA MET A 164 -5.24 0.67 -5.98
C MET A 164 -4.24 0.88 -7.11
N VAL A 165 -3.22 1.68 -6.82
CA VAL A 165 -2.09 1.93 -7.73
C VAL A 165 -0.77 1.72 -6.99
N LEU A 166 0.32 1.53 -7.73
CA LEU A 166 1.66 1.51 -7.18
C LEU A 166 2.33 2.87 -7.39
N GLY A 167 2.82 3.48 -6.31
CA GLY A 167 3.64 4.69 -6.37
C GLY A 167 5.11 4.38 -6.22
N TRP A 168 5.95 4.91 -7.12
CA TRP A 168 7.39 4.99 -6.94
C TRP A 168 7.80 6.41 -6.52
N TYR A 169 8.62 6.52 -5.49
CA TYR A 169 9.06 7.75 -4.86
C TYR A 169 10.57 7.88 -4.98
N GLU A 170 11.08 8.92 -5.64
CA GLU A 170 12.51 9.19 -5.72
C GLU A 170 13.14 9.36 -4.32
N THR A 171 12.44 10.10 -3.47
CA THR A 171 12.72 10.21 -2.03
C THR A 171 11.43 10.01 -1.23
N PRO A 172 11.48 9.61 0.05
CA PRO A 172 10.28 9.36 0.85
C PRO A 172 9.26 10.52 0.93
N SER A 173 9.70 11.76 0.67
CA SER A 173 8.91 12.99 0.66
C SER A 173 8.60 13.53 -0.75
N ALA A 174 9.13 12.92 -1.81
CA ALA A 174 8.89 13.35 -3.19
C ALA A 174 7.45 13.03 -3.64
N GLN A 175 7.02 13.70 -4.71
CA GLN A 175 5.83 13.31 -5.45
C GLN A 175 6.09 11.96 -6.14
N PRO A 176 5.16 10.99 -6.08
CA PRO A 176 5.37 9.71 -6.73
C PRO A 176 5.06 9.74 -8.22
N LEU A 177 5.76 8.89 -8.97
CA LEU A 177 5.29 8.37 -10.26
C LEU A 177 4.26 7.26 -10.00
N VAL A 178 3.16 7.28 -10.75
CA VAL A 178 2.04 6.35 -10.58
C VAL A 178 2.07 5.26 -11.65
N LEU A 179 2.12 4.01 -11.22
CA LEU A 179 1.96 2.82 -12.05
C LEU A 179 0.56 2.26 -11.83
N ASP A 180 -0.25 2.23 -12.89
CA ASP A 180 -1.68 1.95 -12.84
C ASP A 180 -2.08 0.97 -13.94
N ASN A 181 -3.13 0.18 -13.70
CA ASN A 181 -3.74 -0.72 -14.68
C ASN A 181 -4.89 -0.05 -15.47
N LEU A 182 -5.51 1.01 -14.95
CA LEU A 182 -6.54 1.76 -15.68
C LEU A 182 -5.93 2.72 -16.72
N VAL A 183 -4.86 3.41 -16.33
CA VAL A 183 -4.12 4.34 -17.20
C VAL A 183 -2.67 3.84 -17.31
N PRO A 184 -2.27 3.22 -18.44
CA PRO A 184 -0.95 2.59 -18.56
C PRO A 184 0.23 3.56 -18.58
N SER A 185 0.01 4.84 -18.87
CA SER A 185 1.09 5.85 -18.84
C SER A 185 1.53 6.12 -17.41
N ILE A 186 2.84 6.01 -17.16
CA ILE A 186 3.42 6.36 -15.86
C ILE A 186 3.58 7.88 -15.81
N THR A 187 2.83 8.52 -14.91
CA THR A 187 2.85 9.98 -14.75
C THR A 187 3.01 10.37 -13.29
N PRO A 188 3.53 11.58 -12.99
CA PRO A 188 3.50 12.14 -11.66
C PRO A 188 2.07 12.16 -11.09
N ALA A 189 1.93 11.91 -9.78
CA ALA A 189 0.62 11.88 -9.13
C ALA A 189 -0.15 13.21 -9.21
N GLU A 190 0.52 14.35 -9.35
CA GLU A 190 -0.14 15.66 -9.54
C GLU A 190 -0.92 15.75 -10.86
N GLN A 191 -0.51 14.96 -11.87
CA GLN A 191 -1.18 14.89 -13.18
C GLN A 191 -2.36 13.90 -13.15
N ARG A 192 -2.40 13.02 -12.15
CA ARG A 192 -3.47 12.05 -11.91
C ARG A 192 -4.60 12.66 -11.11
N THR A 193 -5.18 13.74 -11.64
CA THR A 193 -6.31 14.43 -11.02
C THR A 193 -7.52 13.52 -10.84
N ASP A 194 -7.62 12.43 -11.60
CA ASP A 194 -8.64 11.40 -11.48
C ASP A 194 -8.53 10.55 -10.20
N LEU A 195 -7.39 10.59 -9.49
CA LEU A 195 -7.15 9.80 -8.29
C LEU A 195 -7.13 10.69 -7.03
N ASP A 196 -7.99 10.39 -6.06
CA ASP A 196 -7.99 11.02 -4.73
C ASP A 196 -7.41 10.06 -3.67
N PRO A 197 -6.19 10.30 -3.15
CA PRO A 197 -5.50 9.37 -2.26
C PRO A 197 -6.11 9.32 -0.86
N VAL A 198 -6.35 8.11 -0.36
CA VAL A 198 -6.90 7.89 1.00
C VAL A 198 -5.79 7.47 1.97
N PHE A 199 -5.00 6.45 1.61
CA PHE A 199 -3.81 6.02 2.36
C PHE A 199 -2.85 5.25 1.45
N SER A 200 -1.62 5.04 1.90
CA SER A 200 -0.62 4.22 1.23
C SER A 200 0.12 3.33 2.23
N PHE A 201 0.66 2.21 1.78
CA PHE A 201 1.37 1.26 2.63
C PHE A 201 2.41 0.46 1.83
N ASN A 202 3.34 -0.14 2.55
CA ASN A 202 4.26 -1.15 2.03
C ASN A 202 4.61 -2.14 3.16
N SER A 203 5.64 -2.97 2.97
CA SER A 203 6.06 -3.93 4.00
C SER A 203 6.66 -3.28 5.26
N GLN A 204 6.92 -1.97 5.28
CA GLN A 204 7.59 -1.25 6.38
C GLN A 204 6.66 -0.31 7.15
N GLY A 205 5.55 0.15 6.57
CA GLY A 205 4.66 1.11 7.23
C GLY A 205 3.36 1.41 6.49
N LEU A 206 2.51 2.19 7.16
CA LEU A 206 1.21 2.69 6.69
C LEU A 206 1.21 4.23 6.85
N TRP A 207 0.77 4.94 5.81
CA TRP A 207 0.65 6.40 5.78
C TRP A 207 -0.78 6.77 5.34
N ALA A 208 -1.54 7.47 6.18
CA ALA A 208 -2.86 7.97 5.81
C ALA A 208 -2.77 9.38 5.18
N GLY A 209 -3.49 9.60 4.08
CA GLY A 209 -3.77 10.94 3.58
C GLY A 209 -4.71 11.65 4.57
N GLY A 210 -4.58 12.97 4.74
CA GLY A 210 -5.15 13.78 5.82
C GLY A 210 -6.69 13.84 5.98
N SER A 211 -7.45 12.88 5.47
CA SER A 211 -8.89 12.76 5.68
C SER A 211 -9.21 11.62 6.65
N SER A 212 -9.63 11.98 7.88
CA SER A 212 -10.03 11.07 8.96
C SER A 212 -11.36 10.33 8.74
N GLN A 213 -11.73 10.07 7.49
CA GLN A 213 -12.97 9.38 7.11
C GLN A 213 -12.67 8.31 6.06
N SER A 214 -11.86 7.31 6.41
CA SER A 214 -11.76 6.10 5.58
C SER A 214 -12.86 5.12 5.98
N ARG A 215 -13.77 4.84 5.05
CA ARG A 215 -14.73 3.73 5.12
C ARG A 215 -14.04 2.36 4.87
N ALA A 216 -12.75 2.35 4.53
CA ALA A 216 -11.92 1.17 4.37
C ALA A 216 -10.97 1.03 5.56
N ASP A 217 -11.07 -0.07 6.31
CA ASP A 217 -10.21 -0.35 7.47
C ASP A 217 -8.76 -0.64 7.03
N PRO A 218 -7.79 0.26 7.31
CA PRO A 218 -6.39 0.03 6.96
C PRO A 218 -5.80 -1.22 7.63
N LEU A 219 -6.30 -1.62 8.79
CA LEU A 219 -5.82 -2.80 9.51
C LEU A 219 -6.22 -4.10 8.80
N ALA A 220 -7.45 -4.19 8.29
CA ALA A 220 -7.90 -5.32 7.49
C ALA A 220 -7.03 -5.50 6.23
N ARG A 221 -6.64 -4.41 5.58
CA ARG A 221 -5.74 -4.44 4.40
C ARG A 221 -4.31 -4.81 4.73
N LEU A 222 -3.78 -4.35 5.86
CA LEU A 222 -2.50 -4.83 6.35
C LEU A 222 -2.53 -6.34 6.68
N SER A 223 -3.66 -6.85 7.18
CA SER A 223 -3.86 -8.28 7.41
C SER A 223 -3.84 -9.08 6.10
N ARG A 224 -4.57 -8.62 5.07
CA ARG A 224 -4.57 -9.22 3.73
C ARG A 224 -3.18 -9.25 3.12
N TRP A 225 -2.45 -8.13 3.21
CA TRP A 225 -1.07 -8.03 2.75
C TRP A 225 -0.13 -9.02 3.46
N ARG A 226 -0.28 -9.21 4.78
CA ARG A 226 0.47 -10.26 5.50
C ARG A 226 0.15 -11.65 4.97
N GLY A 227 -1.13 -11.94 4.70
CA GLY A 227 -1.55 -13.20 4.08
C GLY A 227 -0.92 -13.43 2.70
N VAL A 228 -0.78 -12.39 1.88
CA VAL A 228 -0.04 -12.45 0.61
C VAL A 228 1.42 -12.82 0.83
N ILE A 229 2.10 -12.14 1.77
CA ILE A 229 3.50 -12.42 2.10
C ILE A 229 3.69 -13.88 2.54
N ASP A 230 2.80 -14.38 3.38
CA ASP A 230 2.92 -15.76 3.88
C ASP A 230 2.74 -16.79 2.75
N ARG A 231 1.77 -16.59 1.85
CA ARG A 231 1.61 -17.46 0.67
C ARG A 231 2.78 -17.34 -0.31
N MET A 232 3.35 -16.15 -0.46
CA MET A 232 4.57 -15.96 -1.26
C MET A 232 5.75 -16.78 -0.71
N ARG A 233 5.95 -16.82 0.62
CA ARG A 233 6.99 -17.68 1.22
C ARG A 233 6.77 -19.15 0.89
N ASP A 234 5.53 -19.61 0.95
CA ASP A 234 5.19 -20.99 0.61
C ASP A 234 5.46 -21.31 -0.87
N GLN A 235 5.30 -20.32 -1.73
CA GLN A 235 5.47 -20.44 -3.17
C GLN A 235 6.92 -20.35 -3.66
N GLY A 236 7.84 -19.79 -2.85
CA GLY A 236 9.26 -19.69 -3.20
C GLY A 236 9.81 -18.26 -3.33
N PHE A 237 9.10 -17.26 -2.82
CA PHE A 237 9.67 -15.94 -2.55
C PHE A 237 10.34 -15.98 -1.18
N ILE A 238 11.62 -15.61 -1.08
CA ILE A 238 12.45 -15.85 0.10
C ILE A 238 12.73 -14.56 0.86
#